data_AF-A0A5Q0UHJ1-F1
#
_entry.id   AF-A0A5Q0UHJ1-F1
#
_cell.length_a   1.000
_cell.length_b   1.000
_cell.length_c   1.000
_cell.angle_alpha   90.00
_cell.angle_beta   90.00
_cell.angle_gamma   90.00
#
_symmetry.space_group_name_H-M   'P 1'
#
loop_
_entity.id
_entity.type
_entity.pdbx_description
1 polymer ?
#
loop_
_entity_poly.entity_id
_entity_poly.type
_entity_poly.pdbx_seq_one_letter_code
_entity_poly.pdbx_strand_id
1 'polypeptide(L)' 'MPTTSVEIPEVLKKRIEQKVESGEYTSNSDFIRYAVRRMLDKEDTLSPKAVAELNKRIDYSGEQLTGLEEA' A
#
# COMPACT_ATOMS: atom_id res chain seq x y z
N MET A 1 -18.56 -12.38 0.89
CA MET A 1 -17.20 -12.37 0.30
C MET A 1 -16.75 -13.81 0.15
N PRO A 2 -16.04 -14.18 -0.93
CA PRO A 2 -15.42 -15.50 -1.02
C PRO A 2 -14.47 -15.70 0.15
N THR A 3 -14.41 -16.92 0.66
CA THR A 3 -13.52 -17.31 1.76
C THR A 3 -12.37 -18.15 1.21
N THR A 4 -11.19 -17.93 1.77
CA THR A 4 -9.98 -18.71 1.45
C THR A 4 -9.31 -19.07 2.75
N SER A 5 -8.99 -20.35 2.92
CA SER A 5 -8.26 -20.87 4.07
C SER A 5 -6.80 -21.05 3.69
N VAL A 6 -5.90 -20.65 4.57
CA VAL A 6 -4.46 -20.76 4.39
C VAL A 6 -3.82 -21.29 5.66
N GLU A 7 -2.81 -22.14 5.51
CA GLU A 7 -1.97 -22.57 6.63
C GLU A 7 -0.78 -21.61 6.73
N ILE A 8 -0.51 -21.16 7.96
CA ILE A 8 0.60 -20.25 8.25
C ILE A 8 1.40 -20.75 9.45
N PRO A 9 2.71 -20.46 9.50
CA PRO A 9 3.52 -20.72 10.67
C PRO A 9 2.92 -20.08 11.94
N GLU A 10 3.02 -20.79 13.07
CA GLU A 10 2.44 -20.36 14.35
C GLU A 10 2.97 -18.99 14.81
N VAL A 11 4.23 -18.68 14.49
CA VAL A 11 4.85 -17.38 14.80
C VAL A 11 4.10 -16.23 14.11
N LEU A 12 3.65 -16.42 12.86
CA LEU A 12 2.90 -15.41 12.13
C LEU A 12 1.47 -15.29 12.66
N LYS A 13 0.84 -16.42 12.99
CA LYS A 13 -0.49 -16.44 13.61
C LYS A 13 -0.53 -15.62 14.90
N LYS A 14 0.42 -15.85 15.81
CA LYS A 14 0.53 -15.07 17.05
C LYS A 14 0.68 -13.58 16.80
N ARG A 15 1.45 -13.20 15.78
CA ARG A 15 1.64 -11.79 15.42
C ARG A 15 0.37 -11.14 14.87
N ILE A 16 -0.46 -11.90 14.15
CA ILE A 16 -1.79 -11.46 13.69
C ILE A 16 -2.73 -11.29 14.90
N GLU A 17 -2.76 -12.26 15.81
CA GLU A 17 -3.61 -12.21 17.00
C GLU A 17 -3.27 -11.02 17.90
N GLN A 18 -1.98 -10.75 18.14
CA GLN A 18 -1.51 -9.57 18.89
C GLN A 18 -2.01 -8.25 18.30
N LYS A 19 -2.14 -8.16 16.96
CA LYS A 19 -2.65 -6.96 16.29
C LYS A 19 -4.13 -6.73 16.56
N VAL A 20 -4.90 -7.80 16.68
CA VAL A 20 -6.31 -7.72 17.06
C VAL A 20 -6.47 -7.44 18.55
N GLU A 21 -5.68 -8.12 19.40
CA GLU A 21 -5.68 -7.90 20.86
C GLU A 21 -5.31 -6.47 21.24
N SER A 22 -4.41 -5.83 20.49
CA SER A 22 -4.04 -4.43 20.70
C SER A 22 -5.15 -3.44 20.36
N GLY A 23 -6.26 -3.88 19.75
CA GLY A 23 -7.35 -3.03 19.29
C GLY A 23 -7.08 -2.29 17.98
N GLU A 24 -5.93 -2.51 17.34
CA GLU A 24 -5.58 -1.89 16.05
C GLU A 24 -6.47 -2.41 14.91
N TYR A 25 -7.02 -3.62 15.05
CA TYR A 25 -7.91 -4.25 14.06
C TYR A 25 -9.06 -5.01 14.72
N THR A 26 -10.21 -5.02 14.06
CA THR A 26 -11.44 -5.65 14.58
C THR A 26 -11.40 -7.19 14.53
N SER A 27 -10.61 -7.76 13.61
CA SER A 27 -10.49 -9.21 13.45
C SER A 27 -9.23 -9.61 12.66
N ASN A 28 -8.86 -10.89 12.75
CA ASN A 28 -7.72 -11.43 11.99
C ASN A 28 -7.90 -11.20 10.48
N SER A 29 -9.10 -11.44 9.95
CA SER A 29 -9.41 -11.26 8.53
C SER A 29 -9.40 -9.80 8.09
N ASP A 30 -9.63 -8.86 9.00
CA ASP A 30 -9.52 -7.43 8.71
C ASP A 30 -8.04 -7.02 8.54
N PHE A 31 -7.20 -7.43 9.50
CA PHE A 31 -5.76 -7.22 9.41
C PHE A 31 -5.14 -7.87 8.15
N ILE A 32 -5.49 -9.12 7.87
CA ILE A 32 -4.96 -9.85 6.71
C ILE A 32 -5.35 -9.14 5.41
N ARG A 33 -6.60 -8.68 5.28
CA ARG A 33 -7.05 -7.93 4.09
C ARG A 33 -6.29 -6.62 3.92
N TYR A 34 -6.06 -5.89 5.00
CA TYR A 34 -5.25 -4.68 4.97
C TYR A 34 -3.80 -4.97 4.54
N ALA A 35 -3.18 -5.99 5.13
CA ALA A 35 -1.80 -6.38 4.82
C ALA A 35 -1.63 -6.80 3.36
N VAL A 36 -2.56 -7.61 2.82
CA VAL A 36 -2.56 -8.04 1.42
C VAL A 36 -2.70 -6.86 0.48
N ARG A 37 -3.67 -5.96 0.72
CA ARG A 37 -3.84 -4.74 -0.10
C ARG A 37 -2.58 -3.89 -0.09
N ARG A 38 -2.03 -3.61 1.09
CA ARG A 38 -0.82 -2.78 1.23
C ARG A 38 0.40 -3.39 0.53
N MET A 39 0.51 -4.72 0.48
CA MET A 39 1.58 -5.40 -0.23
C MET A 39 1.41 -5.26 -1.74
N LEU A 40 0.21 -5.51 -2.25
CA LEU A 40 -0.12 -5.36 -3.68
C LEU A 40 0.02 -3.90 -4.13
N ASP A 41 -0.44 -2.94 -3.33
CA ASP A 41 -0.28 -1.52 -3.62
C ASP A 41 1.20 -1.15 -3.73
N LYS A 42 2.07 -1.68 -2.87
CA LYS A 42 3.52 -1.44 -2.96
C LYS A 42 4.13 -2.03 -4.25
N GLU A 43 3.69 -3.20 -4.67
CA GLU A 43 4.11 -3.81 -5.94
C GLU A 43 3.66 -2.96 -7.13
N ASP A 44 2.41 -2.48 -7.12
CA ASP A 44 1.87 -1.63 -8.18
C ASP A 44 2.54 -0.25 -8.22
N THR A 45 2.83 0.35 -7.06
CA THR A 45 3.51 1.65 -6.96
C THR A 45 4.96 1.58 -7.42
N LEU A 46 5.62 0.43 -7.27
CA LEU A 46 6.97 0.16 -7.78
C LEU A 46 6.96 -0.37 -9.22
N SER A 47 5.79 -0.53 -9.84
CA SER A 47 5.73 -0.91 -11.24
C SER A 47 6.37 0.18 -12.11
N PRO A 48 7.10 -0.19 -13.18
CA PRO A 48 7.68 0.79 -14.11
C PRO A 48 6.64 1.78 -14.66
N LYS A 49 5.36 1.37 -14.75
CA LYS A 49 4.25 2.23 -15.16
C LYS A 49 3.94 3.30 -14.11
N ALA A 50 3.85 2.94 -12.83
CA ALA A 50 3.57 3.90 -11.77
C ALA A 50 4.72 4.91 -11.58
N VAL A 51 5.97 4.46 -11.72
CA VAL A 51 7.15 5.34 -11.70
C VAL A 51 7.15 6.29 -12.91
N ALA A 52 6.83 5.78 -14.11
CA ALA A 52 6.73 6.61 -15.31
C ALA A 52 5.62 7.67 -15.20
N GLU A 53 4.50 7.33 -14.56
CA GLU A 53 3.39 8.26 -14.33
C GLU A 53 3.73 9.32 -13.28
N LEU A 54 4.46 8.94 -12.22
CA LEU A 54 4.96 9.88 -11.23
C LEU A 54 5.96 10.88 -11.84
N ASN A 55 6.92 10.39 -12.65
CA ASN A 55 7.90 11.24 -13.32
C ASN A 55 7.23 12.27 -14.24
N LYS A 56 6.24 11.85 -15.04
CA LYS A 56 5.46 12.79 -15.87
C LYS A 56 4.84 13.91 -15.05
N ARG A 57 4.31 13.63 -13.85
CA ARG A 57 3.69 14.66 -12.99
C ARG A 57 4.71 15.63 -12.41
N ILE A 58 5.94 15.18 -12.16
CA ILE A 58 7.04 16.04 -11.70
C ILE A 58 7.47 16.98 -12.82
N ASP A 59 7.60 16.47 -14.06
CA ASP A 59 7.97 17.27 -15.23
C ASP A 59 6.95 18.39 -15.49
N TYR A 60 5.65 18.09 -15.43
CA TYR A 60 4.58 19.10 -15.58
C TYR A 60 4.57 20.17 -14.48
N SER A 61 5.05 19.86 -13.27
CA SER A 61 5.14 20.83 -12.17
C SER A 61 6.36 21.75 -12.29
N GLY A 62 7.43 21.30 -12.95
CA GLY A 62 8.63 22.11 -13.20
C GLY A 62 8.40 23.20 -14.23
N GLU A 63 7.65 22.90 -15.31
CA GLU A 63 7.34 23.87 -16.38
C GLU A 63 6.45 25.03 -15.91
N GLN A 64 5.57 24.81 -14.94
CA GLN A 64 4.69 25.89 -14.41
C GLN A 64 5.42 26.87 -13.49
N LEU A 65 6.52 26.46 -12.86
CA LEU A 65 7.31 27.32 -11.98
C LEU A 65 8.26 28.24 -12.77
N THR A 66 8.74 27.80 -13.94
CA THR A 66 9.60 28.61 -14.82
C THR A 66 8.83 29.69 -15.61
N GLY A 67 7.50 29.61 -15.67
CA GLY A 67 6.66 30.59 -16.38
C GLY A 67 6.20 31.80 -15.53
N LEU A 68 6.57 31.86 -14.25
CA LEU A 68 6.19 32.94 -13.33
C LEU A 68 7.35 33.90 -12.99
N GLU A 69 8.56 33.64 -13.46
CA GLU A 69 9.72 34.54 -13.26
C GLU A 69 9.94 35.54 -14.42
N GLU A 70 9.16 35.46 -15.51
CA GLU A 70 9.24 36.39 -16.65
C GLU A 70 7.90 37.12 -16.94
N ALA A 71 7.26 37.70 -15.92
CA ALA A 71 6.09 38.59 -16.08
C ALA A 71 6.28 39.93 -15.37
#